data_AF-E4YT06-F1
#
_entry.id   AF-E4YT06-F1
#
_cell.length_a   1.000
_cell.length_b   1.000
_cell.length_c   1.000
_cell.angle_alpha   90.00
_cell.angle_beta   90.00
_cell.angle_gamma   90.00
#
_symmetry.space_group_name_H-M   'P 1'
#
loop_
_entity.id
_entity.type
_entity.pdbx_description
1 polymer ?
#
loop_
_entity_poly.entity_id
_entity_poly.type
_entity_poly.pdbx_seq_one_letter_code
_entity_poly.pdbx_strand_id
1 'polypeptide(L)' 'MIEIIVNDRLGKKVRIKCNPQDTVGDLKKLVAAQTGT' A
#
# COMPACT_ATOMS: atom_id res chain seq x y z
N MET A 1 -2.91 10.69 -8.63
CA MET A 1 -2.16 9.54 -8.07
C MET A 1 -1.36 10.04 -6.89
N ILE A 2 -1.60 9.47 -5.72
CA ILE A 2 -0.98 9.85 -4.45
C ILE A 2 0.04 8.76 -4.11
N GLU A 3 1.15 9.14 -3.48
CA GLU A 3 2.13 8.21 -2.94
C GLU A 3 1.94 8.14 -1.41
N ILE A 4 1.76 6.93 -0.89
CA ILE A 4 1.64 6.66 0.55
C ILE A 4 2.78 5.77 1.01
N ILE A 5 3.18 5.93 2.28
CA ILE A 5 4.19 5.10 2.93
C ILE A 5 3.48 4.12 3.85
N VAL A 6 3.70 2.83 3.62
CA VAL A 6 3.17 1.74 4.45
C VAL A 6 4.33 1.07 5.17
N ASN A 7 4.17 0.86 6.48
CA ASN A 7 5.15 0.14 7.29
C ASN A 7 4.67 -1.30 7.49
N ASP A 8 5.54 -2.25 7.22
CA ASP A 8 5.30 -3.67 7.54
C ASP A 8 5.65 -3.97 9.01
N ARG A 9 5.25 -5.14 9.52
CA ARG A 9 5.51 -5.63 10.87
C ARG A 9 6.99 -5.62 11.25
N LEU A 10 7.89 -5.80 10.28
CA LEU A 10 9.35 -5.76 10.49
C LEU A 10 9.94 -4.34 10.42
N GLY A 11 9.11 -3.30 10.30
CA GLY A 11 9.56 -1.91 10.20
C GLY A 11 10.04 -1.49 8.80
N LYS A 12 9.91 -2.37 7.80
CA LYS A 12 10.20 -2.06 6.40
C LYS A 12 9.19 -1.04 5.88
N LYS A 13 9.68 0.07 5.32
CA LYS A 13 8.85 1.11 4.69
C LYS A 13 8.71 0.82 3.20
N VAL A 14 7.49 0.70 2.71
CA VAL A 14 7.17 0.51 1.29
C VAL A 14 6.38 1.72 0.80
N ARG A 15 6.73 2.22 -0.38
CA ARG A 15 5.99 3.30 -1.02
C ARG A 15 5.04 2.71 -2.05
N ILE A 16 3.76 3.03 -1.92
CA ILE A 16 2.69 2.54 -2.79
C ILE A 16 2.01 3.73 -3.44
N LYS A 17 1.75 3.61 -4.74
CA LYS A 17 1.00 4.59 -5.51
C LYS A 17 -0.46 4.16 -5.58
N CYS A 18 -1.36 5.03 -5.16
CA CYS A 18 -2.80 4.79 -5.20
C CYS A 18 -3.55 5.98 -5.82
N ASN A 19 -4.82 5.76 -6.16
CA ASN A 19 -5.72 6.82 -6.57
C ASN A 19 -6.48 7.37 -5.35
N PRO A 20 -6.85 8.67 -5.36
CA PRO A 20 -7.64 9.27 -4.27
C PRO A 20 -9.01 8.63 -4.05
N GLN A 21 -9.54 7.92 -5.07
CA GLN A 21 -10.84 7.27 -5.04
C GLN A 21 -10.77 5.79 -4.62
N ASP A 22 -9.57 5.22 -4.46
CA ASP A 22 -9.41 3.81 -4.08
C ASP A 22 -9.94 3.58 -2.65
N THR A 23 -10.66 2.49 -2.46
CA THR A 23 -11.14 2.11 -1.12
C THR A 23 -10.03 1.52 -0.28
N VAL A 24 -10.24 1.42 1.04
CA VAL A 24 -9.29 0.74 1.95
C VAL A 24 -9.09 -0.73 1.54
N GLY A 25 -10.10 -1.37 0.96
CA GLY A 25 -9.98 -2.74 0.45
C GLY A 25 -9.02 -2.85 -0.74
N ASP A 26 -9.08 -1.88 -1.66
CA ASP A 26 -8.20 -1.86 -2.82
C ASP A 26 -6.77 -1.46 -2.45
N LEU A 27 -6.61 -0.54 -1.48
CA LEU A 27 -5.31 -0.25 -0.88
C LEU A 27 -4.66 -1.51 -0.29
N LYS A 28 -5.42 -2.35 0.43
CA LYS A 28 -4.89 -3.62 0.97
C LYS A 28 -4.43 -4.57 -0.14
N LYS A 29 -5.16 -4.65 -1.26
CA LYS A 29 -4.75 -5.47 -2.42
C LYS A 29 -3.47 -4.94 -3.08
N LEU A 30 -3.31 -3.62 -3.17
CA LEU A 30 -2.10 -3.00 -3.72
C LEU A 30 -0.89 -3.24 -2.79
N VAL A 31 -1.09 -3.13 -1.48
CA VAL A 31 -0.06 -3.46 -0.47
C VAL A 31 0.33 -4.94 -0.58
N ALA A 32 -0.65 -5.83 -0.70
CA ALA A 32 -0.48 -7.26 -0.88
C ALA A 32 0.33 -7.60 -2.14
N ALA A 33 -0.02 -6.98 -3.27
CA ALA A 33 0.67 -7.18 -4.55
C ALA A 33 2.16 -6.79 -4.49
N GLN A 34 2.53 -5.81 -3.68
CA GLN A 34 3.90 -5.32 -3.57
C GLN A 34 4.71 -5.98 -2.45
N THR A 35 4.03 -6.46 -1.40
CA THR A 35 4.67 -7.05 -0.20
C THR A 35 4.63 -8.59 -0.19
N GLY A 36 3.74 -9.21 -0.98
CA GLY A 36 3.66 -10.67 -1.13
C GLY A 36 2.85 -11.38 -0.03
N THR A 37 1.89 -10.69 0.59
CA THR A 37 0.97 -11.19 1.63
C THR A 37 -0.47 -11.03 1.22
#